data_AF-A0A6A1VMK5-F1
#
_entry.id   AF-A0A6A1VMK5-F1
#
_cell.length_a   1.000
_cell.length_b   1.000
_cell.length_c   1.000
_cell.angle_alpha   90.00
_cell.angle_beta   90.00
_cell.angle_gamma   90.00
#
_symmetry.space_group_name_H-M   'P 1'
#
loop_
_entity.id
_entity.type
_entity.pdbx_description
1 polymer ?
#
loop_
_entity_poly.entity_id
_entity_poly.type
_entity_poly.pdbx_seq_one_letter_code
_entity_poly.pdbx_strand_id
1 'polypeptide(L)'
;MSRERERFDEIGKRIKRESDASSHMGRRHMLGPPGTLNTITPCAACKLLRRRCAQECPFSPYFSPHEPQKFASVHKVFGASNVSKMLMEVPESQRADAANSLVYEANVRLRDPVYGCMGAISTLQQQVQSLQAELNAVRAEILKYKYREANIVPSSHHVALLTSSGAVSVAAPPPTPPPPTPPPPPPPPPPTSSSSSMYTQATSAADYSTISTDNIVSYFG
;
A
#
# COMPACT_ATOMS: atom_id res chain seq x y z
N MET A 1 -66.85 -0.61 -7.17
CA MET A 1 -65.86 -1.31 -6.32
C MET A 1 -65.75 -2.81 -6.65
N SER A 2 -65.73 -3.23 -7.92
CA SER A 2 -65.57 -4.67 -8.28
C SER A 2 -64.97 -4.97 -9.66
N ARG A 3 -64.35 -4.00 -10.37
CA ARG A 3 -63.77 -4.25 -11.71
C ARG A 3 -62.26 -3.97 -11.82
N GLU A 4 -61.64 -3.36 -10.81
CA GLU A 4 -60.20 -3.07 -10.81
C GLU A 4 -59.33 -4.17 -10.18
N ARG A 5 -59.92 -5.14 -9.47
CA ARG A 5 -59.17 -6.25 -8.84
C ARG A 5 -58.89 -7.42 -9.78
N GLU A 6 -59.63 -7.58 -10.87
CA GLU A 6 -59.40 -8.66 -11.84
C GLU A 6 -58.27 -8.35 -12.83
N ARG A 7 -57.83 -7.08 -12.95
CA ARG A 7 -56.78 -6.68 -13.90
C ARG A 7 -55.36 -6.96 -13.40
N PHE A 8 -55.16 -7.10 -12.09
CA PHE A 8 -53.82 -7.30 -11.51
C PHE A 8 -53.36 -8.78 -11.50
N ASP A 9 -54.29 -9.74 -11.53
CA ASP A 9 -53.94 -11.17 -11.59
C ASP A 9 -53.67 -11.69 -13.01
N GLU A 10 -54.07 -10.96 -14.05
CA GLU A 10 -53.82 -11.33 -15.45
C GLU A 10 -52.45 -10.83 -15.96
N ILE A 11 -51.85 -9.85 -15.27
CA ILE A 11 -50.52 -9.30 -15.57
C ILE A 11 -49.40 -10.20 -14.99
N GLY A 12 -49.66 -10.90 -13.89
CA GLY A 12 -48.70 -11.81 -13.25
C GLY A 12 -48.44 -13.13 -14.02
N LYS A 13 -49.33 -13.52 -14.94
CA LYS A 13 -49.21 -14.78 -15.70
C LYS A 13 -48.53 -14.66 -17.07
N ARG A 14 -48.34 -13.45 -17.62
CA ARG A 14 -47.53 -13.25 -18.85
C ARG A 14 -46.03 -13.11 -18.60
N ILE A 15 -45.61 -12.65 -17.41
CA ILE A 15 -44.20 -12.36 -17.12
C ILE A 15 -43.37 -13.65 -16.89
N LYS A 16 -44.01 -14.80 -16.64
CA LYS A 16 -43.32 -16.09 -16.44
C LYS A 16 -43.08 -16.90 -17.73
N ARG A 17 -43.44 -16.39 -18.92
CA ARG A 17 -43.26 -17.11 -20.20
C ARG A 17 -42.48 -16.38 -21.29
N GLU A 18 -41.98 -15.17 -21.06
CA GLU A 18 -41.18 -14.42 -22.05
C GLU A 18 -39.73 -14.16 -21.59
N SER A 19 -39.12 -15.13 -20.88
CA SER A 19 -37.65 -15.15 -20.66
C SER A 19 -36.95 -16.21 -21.52
N ASP A 20 -37.62 -16.71 -22.56
CA ASP A 20 -37.07 -17.73 -23.46
C ASP A 20 -37.47 -17.42 -24.91
N ALA A 21 -36.91 -16.34 -25.47
CA ALA A 21 -36.76 -16.18 -26.91
C ALA A 21 -35.89 -14.95 -27.27
N SER A 22 -34.78 -15.24 -27.95
CA SER A 22 -34.17 -14.38 -28.96
C SER A 22 -33.35 -13.16 -28.51
N SER A 23 -32.04 -13.38 -28.39
CA SER A 23 -31.06 -12.52 -29.07
C SER A 23 -29.80 -13.31 -29.38
N HIS A 24 -29.90 -13.99 -30.51
CA HIS A 24 -28.84 -14.66 -31.25
C HIS A 24 -27.94 -13.60 -31.91
N MET A 25 -26.77 -13.35 -31.33
CA MET A 25 -25.64 -12.69 -32.01
C MET A 25 -24.36 -13.51 -31.77
N GLY A 26 -24.06 -14.39 -32.72
CA GLY A 26 -22.69 -14.69 -33.17
C GLY A 26 -21.77 -15.46 -32.23
N ARG A 27 -22.14 -16.68 -31.81
CA ARG A 27 -21.20 -17.62 -31.19
C ARG A 27 -20.36 -18.29 -32.29
N ARG A 28 -19.18 -17.74 -32.60
CA ARG A 28 -18.17 -18.48 -33.38
C ARG A 28 -17.71 -19.68 -32.54
N HIS A 29 -18.28 -20.85 -32.82
CA HIS A 29 -17.78 -22.14 -32.33
C HIS A 29 -16.40 -22.39 -32.95
N MET A 30 -15.33 -22.18 -32.18
CA MET A 30 -14.05 -22.83 -32.47
C MET A 30 -14.12 -24.23 -31.85
N LEU A 31 -14.26 -25.24 -32.71
CA LEU A 31 -14.14 -26.65 -32.37
C LEU A 31 -12.72 -26.93 -31.86
N GLY A 32 -12.54 -26.84 -30.54
CA GLY A 32 -11.40 -27.42 -29.83
C GLY A 32 -11.74 -28.81 -29.29
N PRO A 33 -10.74 -29.70 -29.08
CA PRO A 33 -10.98 -31.09 -28.71
C PRO A 33 -11.64 -31.24 -27.32
N PRO A 34 -12.43 -32.32 -27.09
CA PRO A 34 -13.07 -32.57 -25.81
C PRO A 34 -12.07 -33.18 -24.82
N GLY A 35 -11.43 -32.34 -24.03
CA GLY A 35 -10.69 -32.74 -22.82
C GLY A 35 -11.31 -32.04 -21.62
N THR A 36 -12.03 -32.81 -20.80
CA THR A 36 -12.48 -32.48 -19.42
C THR A 36 -12.88 -31.01 -19.18
N LEU A 37 -14.16 -30.68 -19.42
CA LEU A 37 -14.74 -29.44 -18.90
C LEU A 37 -14.88 -29.54 -17.38
N ASN A 38 -13.79 -29.23 -16.69
CA ASN A 38 -13.80 -28.98 -15.27
C ASN A 38 -14.69 -27.76 -15.04
N THR A 39 -15.69 -27.89 -14.17
CA THR A 39 -16.60 -26.83 -13.67
C THR A 39 -15.85 -25.81 -12.81
N ILE A 40 -14.66 -25.40 -13.24
CA ILE A 40 -13.80 -24.46 -12.53
C ILE A 40 -14.34 -23.07 -12.82
N THR A 41 -14.91 -22.44 -11.78
CA THR A 41 -15.20 -21.02 -11.76
C THR A 41 -13.95 -20.27 -12.22
N PRO A 42 -13.99 -19.53 -13.34
CA PRO A 42 -12.80 -18.84 -13.83
C PRO A 42 -12.34 -17.81 -12.81
N CYS A 43 -11.02 -17.70 -12.60
CA CYS A 43 -10.45 -16.67 -11.74
C CYS A 43 -10.82 -15.25 -12.24
N ALA A 44 -10.69 -14.23 -11.39
CA ALA A 44 -11.06 -12.87 -11.75
C ALA A 44 -10.35 -12.38 -13.02
N ALA A 45 -9.09 -12.78 -13.23
CA ALA A 45 -8.33 -12.46 -14.42
C ALA A 45 -8.92 -13.04 -15.69
N CYS A 46 -9.15 -14.35 -15.71
CA CYS A 46 -9.70 -15.03 -16.88
C CYS A 46 -11.13 -14.59 -17.17
N LYS A 47 -11.92 -14.29 -16.13
CA LYS A 47 -13.25 -13.70 -16.27
C LYS A 47 -13.20 -12.31 -16.93
N LEU A 48 -12.32 -11.41 -16.48
CA LEU A 48 -12.17 -10.08 -17.06
C LEU A 48 -11.63 -10.12 -18.50
N LEU A 49 -10.65 -10.99 -18.76
CA LEU A 49 -10.02 -11.16 -20.08
C LEU A 49 -10.85 -12.01 -21.06
N ARG A 50 -12.03 -12.50 -20.64
CA ARG A 50 -12.94 -13.33 -21.46
C ARG A 50 -12.26 -14.56 -22.09
N ARG A 51 -11.36 -15.21 -21.35
CA ARG A 51 -10.63 -16.43 -21.79
C ARG A 51 -10.87 -17.61 -20.84
N ARG A 52 -10.57 -18.82 -21.30
CA ARG A 52 -10.64 -20.03 -20.47
C ARG A 52 -9.59 -19.97 -19.35
N CYS A 53 -10.00 -20.32 -18.13
CA CYS A 53 -9.07 -20.52 -17.01
C CYS A 53 -8.49 -21.94 -17.10
N ALA A 54 -7.18 -22.05 -17.39
CA ALA A 54 -6.46 -23.32 -17.38
C ALA A 54 -6.22 -23.79 -15.92
N GLN A 55 -5.84 -25.06 -15.76
CA GLN A 55 -5.43 -25.60 -14.46
C GLN A 55 -4.22 -24.84 -13.90
N GLU A 56 -3.19 -24.69 -14.73
CA GLU A 56 -1.96 -23.94 -14.41
C GLU A 56 -2.10 -22.45 -14.76
N CYS A 57 -3.20 -21.82 -14.35
CA CYS A 57 -3.39 -20.39 -14.61
C CYS A 57 -2.52 -19.55 -13.65
N PRO A 58 -1.60 -18.69 -14.13
CA PRO A 58 -0.68 -17.93 -13.28
C PRO A 58 -1.39 -16.89 -12.39
N PHE A 59 -2.66 -16.60 -12.67
CA PHE A 59 -3.47 -15.64 -11.91
C PHE A 59 -4.41 -16.32 -10.91
N SER A 60 -4.75 -17.60 -11.10
CA SER A 60 -5.80 -18.27 -10.33
C SER A 60 -5.54 -18.32 -8.82
N PRO A 61 -4.31 -18.59 -8.35
CA PRO A 61 -4.02 -18.62 -6.91
C PRO A 61 -4.16 -17.26 -6.22
N TYR A 62 -4.02 -16.14 -6.95
CA TYR A 62 -3.90 -14.80 -6.37
C TYR A 62 -5.11 -13.90 -6.63
N PHE A 63 -5.89 -14.18 -7.68
CA PHE A 63 -7.03 -13.35 -8.10
C PHE A 63 -8.34 -14.13 -8.06
N SER A 64 -8.92 -14.20 -6.86
CA SER A 64 -10.20 -14.87 -6.59
C SER A 64 -11.35 -14.28 -7.43
N PRO A 65 -12.29 -15.09 -7.95
CA PRO A 65 -13.48 -14.61 -8.65
C PRO A 65 -14.40 -13.73 -7.78
N HIS A 66 -14.27 -13.82 -6.45
CA HIS A 66 -15.03 -13.01 -5.49
C HIS A 66 -14.50 -11.57 -5.35
N GLU A 67 -13.28 -11.31 -5.82
CA GLU A 67 -12.61 -10.01 -5.72
C GLU A 67 -12.21 -9.47 -7.11
N PRO A 68 -13.16 -9.29 -8.05
CA PRO A 68 -12.85 -8.91 -9.43
C PRO A 68 -12.13 -7.56 -9.54
N GLN A 69 -12.35 -6.66 -8.56
CA GLN A 69 -11.75 -5.34 -8.53
C GLN A 69 -10.23 -5.40 -8.37
N LYS A 70 -9.69 -6.38 -7.61
CA LYS A 70 -8.24 -6.55 -7.46
C LYS A 70 -7.57 -6.72 -8.82
N PHE A 71 -8.09 -7.62 -9.65
CA PHE A 71 -7.52 -7.82 -10.98
C PHE A 71 -7.81 -6.64 -11.92
N ALA A 72 -8.99 -6.03 -11.84
CA ALA A 72 -9.32 -4.87 -12.67
C ALA A 72 -8.35 -3.70 -12.44
N SER A 73 -7.99 -3.41 -11.18
CA SER A 73 -7.03 -2.37 -10.84
C SER A 73 -5.64 -2.65 -11.41
N VAL A 74 -5.08 -3.83 -11.15
CA VAL A 74 -3.73 -4.18 -11.65
C VAL A 74 -3.70 -4.29 -13.16
N HIS A 75 -4.77 -4.76 -13.80
CA HIS A 75 -4.89 -4.80 -15.25
C HIS A 75 -4.87 -3.39 -15.86
N LYS A 76 -5.57 -2.43 -15.23
CA LYS A 76 -5.62 -1.05 -15.70
C LYS A 76 -4.28 -0.33 -15.57
N VAL A 77 -3.52 -0.58 -14.50
CA VAL A 77 -2.26 0.14 -14.21
C VAL A 77 -1.05 -0.54 -14.86
N PHE A 78 -0.93 -1.85 -14.71
CA PHE A 78 0.26 -2.60 -15.15
C PHE A 78 0.01 -3.39 -16.44
N GLY A 79 -1.23 -3.82 -16.70
CA GLY A 79 -1.56 -4.71 -17.81
C GLY A 79 -1.34 -6.19 -17.47
N ALA A 80 -2.16 -7.07 -18.04
CA ALA A 80 -2.15 -8.50 -17.69
C ALA A 80 -0.81 -9.18 -17.96
N SER A 81 -0.18 -8.89 -19.10
CA SER A 81 1.10 -9.51 -19.49
C SER A 81 2.23 -9.13 -18.53
N ASN A 82 2.30 -7.86 -18.12
CA ASN A 82 3.31 -7.40 -17.17
C ASN A 82 3.09 -8.00 -15.78
N VAL A 83 1.85 -8.05 -15.30
CA VAL A 83 1.51 -8.72 -14.03
C VAL A 83 1.92 -10.19 -14.07
N SER A 84 1.63 -10.90 -15.17
CA SER A 84 2.06 -12.29 -15.33
C SER A 84 3.58 -12.42 -15.27
N LYS A 85 4.31 -11.54 -15.96
CA LYS A 85 5.77 -11.56 -15.99
C LYS A 85 6.36 -11.31 -14.60
N MET A 86 5.92 -10.24 -13.91
CA MET A 86 6.39 -9.90 -12.56
C MET A 86 6.11 -11.03 -11.55
N LEU A 87 4.94 -11.68 -11.61
CA LEU A 87 4.67 -12.83 -10.74
C LEU A 87 5.57 -14.02 -11.05
N MET A 88 5.94 -14.26 -12.31
CA MET A 88 6.83 -15.38 -12.66
C MET A 88 8.30 -15.11 -12.34
N GLU A 89 8.73 -13.85 -12.26
CA GLU A 89 10.07 -13.44 -11.83
C GLU A 89 10.29 -13.61 -10.32
N VAL A 90 9.20 -13.64 -9.54
CA VAL A 90 9.23 -13.82 -8.09
C VAL A 90 9.13 -15.30 -7.71
N PRO A 91 9.90 -15.79 -6.70
CA PRO A 91 9.75 -17.15 -6.16
C PRO A 91 8.32 -17.43 -5.72
N GLU A 92 7.86 -18.66 -5.92
CA GLU A 92 6.45 -19.02 -5.69
C GLU A 92 5.93 -18.67 -4.29
N SER A 93 6.78 -18.82 -3.27
CA SER A 93 6.46 -18.48 -1.88
C SER A 93 6.13 -17.00 -1.64
N GLN A 94 6.62 -16.10 -2.51
CA GLN A 94 6.45 -14.65 -2.38
C GLN A 94 5.43 -14.09 -3.37
N ARG A 95 4.90 -14.91 -4.30
CA ARG A 95 3.99 -14.42 -5.35
C ARG A 95 2.67 -13.90 -4.80
N ALA A 96 2.18 -14.44 -3.68
CA ALA A 96 0.99 -13.94 -3.01
C ALA A 96 1.20 -12.51 -2.50
N ASP A 97 2.33 -12.25 -1.86
CA ASP A 97 2.69 -10.91 -1.37
C ASP A 97 2.95 -9.95 -2.52
N ALA A 98 3.65 -10.40 -3.57
CA ALA A 98 3.84 -9.60 -4.79
C ALA A 98 2.50 -9.21 -5.44
N ALA A 99 1.55 -10.14 -5.55
CA ALA A 99 0.21 -9.84 -6.07
C ALA A 99 -0.52 -8.82 -5.19
N ASN A 100 -0.45 -8.93 -3.86
CA ASN A 100 -1.03 -7.97 -2.93
C ASN A 100 -0.41 -6.57 -3.06
N SER A 101 0.92 -6.49 -3.19
CA SER A 101 1.64 -5.23 -3.42
C SER A 101 1.23 -4.57 -4.74
N LEU A 102 1.15 -5.34 -5.82
CA LEU A 102 0.66 -4.84 -7.12
C LEU A 102 -0.77 -4.31 -7.01
N VAL A 103 -1.65 -5.00 -6.30
CA VAL A 103 -3.03 -4.52 -6.07
C VAL A 103 -3.03 -3.22 -5.28
N TYR A 104 -2.23 -3.10 -4.22
CA TYR A 104 -2.10 -1.88 -3.45
C TYR A 104 -1.61 -0.71 -4.32
N GLU A 105 -0.49 -0.89 -5.01
CA GLU A 105 0.09 0.14 -5.88
C GLU A 105 -0.87 0.57 -6.98
N ALA A 106 -1.55 -0.38 -7.63
CA ALA A 106 -2.55 -0.06 -8.62
C ALA A 106 -3.70 0.77 -8.04
N ASN A 107 -4.22 0.40 -6.87
CA ASN A 107 -5.30 1.15 -6.23
C ASN A 107 -4.88 2.55 -5.81
N VAL A 108 -3.64 2.74 -5.33
CA VAL A 108 -3.13 4.08 -5.01
C VAL A 108 -2.94 4.90 -6.30
N ARG A 109 -2.35 4.33 -7.35
CA ARG A 109 -2.18 5.01 -8.65
C ARG A 109 -3.51 5.39 -9.31
N LEU A 110 -4.57 4.62 -9.10
CA LEU A 110 -5.90 4.96 -9.61
C LEU A 110 -6.56 6.10 -8.84
N ARG A 111 -6.24 6.28 -7.55
CA ARG A 111 -6.72 7.40 -6.72
C ARG A 111 -5.90 8.66 -6.93
N ASP A 112 -4.58 8.49 -7.11
CA ASP A 112 -3.63 9.55 -7.41
C ASP A 112 -2.86 9.20 -8.70
N PRO A 113 -3.37 9.65 -9.87
CA PRO A 113 -2.73 9.39 -11.16
C PRO A 113 -1.38 10.09 -11.33
N VAL A 114 -1.07 11.09 -10.51
CA VAL A 114 0.16 11.88 -10.64
C VAL A 114 1.28 11.23 -9.84
N TYR A 115 1.08 11.07 -8.52
CA TYR A 115 2.14 10.59 -7.62
C TYR A 115 1.94 9.15 -7.16
N GLY A 116 0.72 8.61 -7.16
CA GLY A 116 0.44 7.23 -6.74
C GLY A 116 1.08 6.88 -5.39
N CYS A 117 1.78 5.75 -5.32
CA CYS A 117 2.46 5.34 -4.09
C CYS A 117 3.59 6.28 -3.65
N MET A 118 4.20 7.04 -4.56
CA MET A 118 5.23 8.03 -4.21
C MET A 118 4.67 9.14 -3.33
N GLY A 119 3.43 9.59 -3.58
CA GLY A 119 2.77 10.60 -2.74
C GLY A 119 2.56 10.12 -1.30
N ALA A 120 2.18 8.84 -1.15
CA ALA A 120 2.07 8.21 0.17
C ALA A 120 3.43 8.13 0.89
N ILE A 121 4.50 7.77 0.17
CA ILE A 121 5.86 7.73 0.70
C ILE A 121 6.29 9.13 1.17
N SER A 122 6.13 10.16 0.34
CA SER A 122 6.52 11.53 0.68
C SER A 122 5.76 12.06 1.90
N THR A 123 4.46 11.77 1.99
CA THR A 123 3.63 12.17 3.13
C THR A 123 4.11 11.50 4.42
N LEU A 124 4.39 10.19 4.38
CA LEU A 124 4.92 9.46 5.54
C LEU A 124 6.31 9.96 5.95
N GLN A 125 7.17 10.28 4.99
CA GLN A 125 8.49 10.84 5.28
C GLN A 125 8.39 12.20 5.97
N GLN A 126 7.47 13.07 5.55
CA GLN A 126 7.21 14.34 6.22
C GLN A 126 6.69 14.14 7.65
N GLN A 127 5.78 13.19 7.85
CA GLN A 127 5.27 12.86 9.19
C GLN A 127 6.37 12.35 10.13
N VAL A 128 7.24 11.46 9.65
CA VAL A 128 8.39 10.98 10.42
C VAL A 128 9.30 12.15 10.81
N GLN A 129 9.57 13.08 9.89
CA GLN A 129 10.38 14.26 10.19
C GLN A 129 9.72 15.20 11.21
N SER A 130 8.42 15.46 11.08
CA SER A 130 7.67 16.29 12.04
C SER A 130 7.71 15.69 13.43
N LEU A 131 7.36 14.41 13.55
CA LEU A 131 7.35 13.70 14.83
C LEU A 131 8.75 13.63 15.46
N GLN A 132 9.79 13.46 14.64
CA GLN A 132 11.16 13.48 15.13
C GLN A 132 11.57 14.86 15.63
N ALA A 133 11.13 15.94 14.98
CA ALA A 133 11.37 17.31 15.43
C ALA A 133 10.66 17.61 16.76
N GLU A 134 9.40 17.19 16.89
CA GLU A 134 8.63 17.31 18.13
C GLU A 134 9.29 16.54 19.30
N LEU A 135 9.70 15.29 19.06
CA LEU A 135 10.43 14.51 20.06
C LEU A 135 11.73 15.19 20.50
N ASN A 136 12.46 15.78 19.55
CA ASN A 136 13.70 16.50 19.85
C ASN A 136 13.45 17.79 20.64
N ALA A 137 12.37 18.52 20.32
CA ALA A 137 11.97 19.70 21.07
C ALA A 137 11.64 19.36 22.53
N VAL A 138 10.81 18.34 22.76
CA VAL A 138 10.46 17.88 24.12
C VAL A 138 11.69 17.40 24.89
N ARG A 139 12.60 16.66 24.23
CA ARG A 139 13.88 16.23 24.85
C ARG A 139 14.73 17.44 25.26
N ALA A 140 14.82 18.46 24.43
CA ALA A 140 15.55 19.69 24.75
C ALA A 140 14.92 20.44 25.93
N GLU A 141 13.59 20.49 26.01
CA GLU A 141 12.88 21.07 27.16
C GLU A 141 13.17 20.30 28.46
N ILE A 142 13.11 18.98 28.44
CA ILE A 142 13.44 18.14 29.61
C ILE A 142 14.86 18.42 30.10
N LEU A 143 15.83 18.50 29.19
CA LEU A 143 17.22 18.81 29.55
C LEU A 143 17.35 20.20 30.17
N LYS A 144 16.61 21.19 29.63
CA LYS A 144 16.56 22.55 30.19
C LYS A 144 15.99 22.56 31.60
N TYR A 145 14.93 21.80 31.88
CA TYR A 145 14.37 21.69 33.23
C TYR A 145 15.34 21.03 34.21
N LYS A 146 15.97 19.91 33.82
CA LYS A 146 16.99 19.23 34.64
C LYS A 146 18.18 20.13 34.97
N TYR A 147 18.65 20.92 34.01
CA TYR A 147 19.73 21.87 34.24
C TYR A 147 19.30 23.02 35.19
N ARG A 148 18.07 23.52 35.06
CA ARG A 148 17.52 24.53 35.98
C ARG A 148 17.40 24.00 37.41
N GLU A 149 16.94 22.78 37.62
CA GLU A 149 16.90 22.15 38.95
C GLU A 149 18.31 22.04 39.57
N ALA A 150 19.32 21.69 38.77
CA ALA A 150 20.71 21.63 39.21
C ALA A 150 21.31 23.01 39.54
N ASN A 151 20.88 24.08 38.87
CA ASN A 151 21.41 25.45 39.04
C ASN A 151 20.71 26.27 40.13
N ILE A 152 19.60 25.80 40.73
CA ILE A 152 18.87 26.48 41.82
C ILE A 152 19.40 26.07 43.21
N VAL A 153 20.61 25.49 43.30
CA VAL A 153 21.32 25.38 44.59
C VAL A 153 22.39 26.48 44.69
N PRO A 154 22.06 27.70 45.12
CA PRO A 154 23.07 28.59 45.66
C PRO A 154 23.41 28.12 47.07
N SER A 155 24.67 27.75 47.24
CA SER A 155 25.35 27.74 48.54
C SER A 155 25.00 29.00 49.35
N SER A 156 24.44 28.82 50.54
CA SER A 156 24.65 29.69 51.70
C SER A 156 24.21 28.98 52.99
N HIS A 157 25.23 28.54 53.71
CA HIS A 157 25.32 28.06 55.10
C HIS A 157 24.19 28.44 56.08
N HIS A 158 23.62 27.43 56.77
CA HIS A 158 23.62 27.45 58.25
C HIS A 158 23.71 26.02 58.82
N VAL A 159 24.33 25.97 59.99
CA VAL A 159 24.92 24.83 60.71
C VAL A 159 23.87 23.89 61.33
N ALA A 160 24.19 22.58 61.29
CA ALA A 160 23.80 21.45 62.15
C ALA A 160 22.34 21.25 62.58
N LEU A 161 21.83 20.03 62.40
CA LEU A 161 21.60 19.08 63.50
C LEU A 161 21.14 17.71 62.95
N LEU A 162 21.93 16.68 63.32
CA LEU A 162 21.59 15.29 63.64
C LEU A 162 20.42 14.62 62.89
N THR A 163 20.66 13.47 62.26
CA THR A 163 20.12 12.17 62.74
C THR A 163 20.74 10.99 61.98
N SER A 164 20.94 9.94 62.75
CA SER A 164 21.57 8.63 62.57
C SER A 164 21.59 7.95 61.20
N SER A 165 22.76 7.35 60.95
CA SER A 165 22.98 5.95 60.54
C SER A 165 21.85 5.22 59.82
N GLY A 166 22.07 5.01 58.52
CA GLY A 166 21.40 4.01 57.71
C GLY A 166 22.26 3.70 56.49
N ALA A 167 23.37 2.99 56.69
CA ALA A 167 24.14 2.45 55.57
C ALA A 167 23.31 1.35 54.90
N VAL A 168 22.59 1.71 53.84
CA VAL A 168 22.11 0.75 52.85
C VAL A 168 22.93 0.94 51.58
N SER A 169 23.86 0.01 51.37
CA SER A 169 24.51 -0.18 50.07
C SER A 169 23.43 -0.44 49.03
N VAL A 170 23.13 0.55 48.21
CA VAL A 170 22.44 0.32 46.94
C VAL A 170 23.52 0.16 45.89
N ALA A 171 23.70 -1.08 45.44
CA ALA A 171 24.62 -1.44 44.37
C ALA A 171 24.40 -0.52 43.16
N ALA A 172 25.50 -0.05 42.59
CA ALA A 172 25.51 0.75 41.37
C ALA A 172 24.71 0.04 40.26
N PRO A 173 23.85 0.76 39.51
CA PRO A 173 23.19 0.17 38.36
C PRO A 173 24.25 -0.24 37.32
N PRO A 174 24.09 -1.40 36.65
CA PRO A 174 25.05 -1.86 35.65
C PRO A 174 25.11 -0.87 34.48
N PRO A 175 26.28 -0.73 33.83
CA PRO A 175 26.42 0.13 32.66
C PRO A 175 25.50 -0.35 31.54
N THR A 176 24.76 0.58 30.95
CA THR A 176 23.94 0.32 29.76
C THR A 176 24.83 -0.12 28.58
N PRO A 177 24.45 -1.16 27.82
CA PRO A 177 25.23 -1.58 26.66
C PRO A 177 25.26 -0.46 25.59
N PRO A 178 26.36 -0.35 24.83
CA PRO A 178 26.45 0.62 23.74
C PRO A 178 25.40 0.31 22.65
N PRO A 179 24.91 1.32 21.93
CA PRO A 179 23.98 1.11 20.83
C PRO A 179 24.60 0.22 19.75
N PRO A 180 23.80 -0.62 19.07
CA PRO A 180 24.30 -1.45 17.96
C PRO A 180 24.86 -0.55 16.85
N THR A 181 26.02 -0.93 16.31
CA THR A 181 26.64 -0.22 15.19
C THR A 181 25.75 -0.34 13.95
N PRO A 182 25.62 0.73 13.14
CA PRO A 182 24.84 0.69 11.91
C PRO A 182 25.40 -0.38 10.95
N PRO A 183 24.53 -1.05 10.18
CA PRO A 183 24.97 -2.03 9.19
C PRO A 183 25.87 -1.34 8.13
N PRO A 184 26.87 -2.07 7.59
CA PRO A 184 27.74 -1.52 6.55
C PRO A 184 26.91 -1.13 5.32
N PRO A 185 27.32 -0.08 4.59
CA PRO A 185 26.66 0.32 3.37
C PRO A 185 26.72 -0.82 2.33
N PRO A 186 25.70 -0.95 1.46
CA PRO A 186 25.71 -1.94 0.40
C PRO A 186 26.93 -1.73 -0.52
N PRO A 187 27.49 -2.82 -1.08
CA PRO A 187 28.60 -2.72 -2.01
C PRO A 187 28.19 -1.88 -3.23
N PRO A 188 29.13 -1.10 -3.81
CA PRO A 188 28.85 -0.32 -5.00
C PRO A 188 28.40 -1.24 -6.15
N PRO A 189 27.47 -0.78 -7.01
CA PRO A 189 27.07 -1.54 -8.19
C PRO A 189 28.29 -1.80 -9.09
N PRO A 190 28.33 -2.94 -9.81
CA PRO A 190 29.39 -3.22 -10.76
C PRO A 190 29.44 -2.11 -11.82
N PRO A 191 30.62 -1.79 -12.38
CA PRO A 191 30.75 -0.78 -13.41
C PRO A 191 29.88 -1.20 -14.61
N THR A 192 28.84 -0.42 -14.88
CA THR A 192 28.13 -0.50 -16.15
C THR A 192 29.11 -0.10 -17.23
N SER A 193 29.51 -1.05 -18.08
CA SER A 193 30.15 -0.77 -19.35
C SER A 193 29.14 -0.04 -20.23
N SER A 194 29.03 1.28 -20.05
CA SER A 194 28.25 2.15 -20.90
C SER A 194 29.02 2.37 -22.20
N SER A 195 28.73 1.53 -23.19
CA SER A 195 29.00 1.85 -24.59
C SER A 195 28.25 3.13 -24.94
N SER A 196 29.00 4.22 -24.98
CA SER A 196 28.53 5.54 -25.36
C SER A 196 28.09 5.51 -26.82
N SER A 197 26.82 5.80 -27.09
CA SER A 197 26.37 6.29 -28.39
C SER A 197 25.70 7.62 -28.15
N MET A 198 26.38 8.66 -28.62
CA MET A 198 26.04 10.07 -28.47
C MET A 198 24.75 10.40 -29.22
N TYR A 199 23.74 10.90 -28.52
CA TYR A 199 22.72 11.76 -29.11
C TYR A 199 22.59 13.02 -28.23
N THR A 200 22.96 14.15 -28.81
CA THR A 200 22.83 15.50 -28.26
C THR A 200 21.41 15.99 -28.44
N GLN A 201 20.72 16.41 -27.36
CA GLN A 201 19.71 17.47 -27.50
C GLN A 201 19.48 18.31 -26.23
N ALA A 202 19.81 19.59 -26.40
CA ALA A 202 19.25 20.84 -25.90
C ALA A 202 18.56 20.95 -24.52
N THR A 203 19.14 21.88 -23.76
CA THR A 203 18.65 22.70 -22.65
C THR A 203 17.18 23.18 -22.72
N SER A 204 16.49 23.19 -21.56
CA SER A 204 15.71 24.37 -21.11
C SER A 204 15.45 24.29 -19.59
N ALA A 205 15.73 25.39 -18.91
CA ALA A 205 15.47 25.61 -17.49
C ALA A 205 14.09 26.25 -17.32
N ALA A 206 13.33 25.81 -16.32
CA ALA A 206 12.22 26.59 -15.75
C ALA A 206 11.98 26.18 -14.29
N ASP A 207 12.05 27.18 -13.43
CA ASP A 207 11.76 27.18 -12.01
C ASP A 207 10.36 26.66 -11.68
N TYR A 208 10.23 25.93 -10.56
CA TYR A 208 8.95 25.79 -9.88
C TYR A 208 9.12 25.90 -8.37
N SER A 209 8.76 27.07 -7.85
CA SER A 209 8.60 27.32 -6.42
C SER A 209 7.10 27.42 -6.08
N THR A 210 6.74 26.77 -4.97
CA THR A 210 5.65 27.12 -4.03
C THR A 210 4.19 26.89 -4.49
N ILE A 211 3.52 25.87 -3.92
CA ILE A 211 2.05 25.86 -3.77
C ILE A 211 1.67 25.73 -2.29
N SER A 212 0.72 26.59 -1.94
CA SER A 212 0.18 26.96 -0.63
C SER A 212 -0.57 25.84 0.12
N THR A 213 -0.51 25.94 1.45
CA THR A 213 -0.93 25.02 2.51
C THR A 213 -2.43 25.04 2.88
N ASP A 214 -3.34 25.44 1.99
CA ASP A 214 -4.73 25.72 2.38
C ASP A 214 -5.73 24.56 2.20
N ASN A 215 -5.28 23.34 1.86
CA ASN A 215 -6.18 22.20 1.60
C ASN A 215 -6.13 21.06 2.64
N ILE A 216 -5.56 21.32 3.83
CA ILE A 216 -5.27 20.26 4.83
C ILE A 216 -6.47 19.90 5.74
N VAL A 217 -7.59 20.62 5.70
CA VAL A 217 -8.63 20.47 6.75
C VAL A 217 -9.76 19.48 6.41
N SER A 218 -9.82 18.93 5.20
CA SER A 218 -10.99 18.14 4.77
C SER A 218 -10.80 16.61 4.76
N TYR A 219 -9.68 16.06 5.23
CA TYR A 219 -9.31 14.66 4.94
C TYR A 219 -9.65 13.62 6.03
N PHE A 220 -10.39 13.95 7.08
CA PHE A 220 -10.93 12.96 8.02
C PHE A 220 -12.39 13.27 8.37
N GLY A 221 -13.29 12.83 7.50
CA GLY A 221 -14.73 12.73 7.71
C GLY A 221 -15.27 11.50 7.00
#